data_AF-A0ABD0V3U8-F1
#
_entry.id   AF-A0ABD0V3U8-F1
#
_cell.length_a   1.000
_cell.length_b   1.000
_cell.length_c   1.000
_cell.angle_alpha   90.00
_cell.angle_beta   90.00
_cell.angle_gamma   90.00
#
_symmetry.space_group_name_H-M   'P 1'
#
loop_
_entity.id
_entity.type
_entity.pdbx_description
1 polymer ?
#
loop_
_entity_poly.entity_id
_entity_poly.type
_entity_poly.pdbx_seq_one_letter_code
_entity_poly.pdbx_strand_id
1 'polypeptide(L)' 'MYKKVEASFWTAEEVDLFQDLRHQDQSLKWNECHFVTHVLTFFTATDRIIIQNLAGQISTEVGSVDSKLIDGTVMIRGVA' A
#
# COMPACT_ATOMS: atom_id res chain seq x y z
N MET A 1 -5.19 -17.25 -12.46
CA MET A 1 -4.58 -16.23 -11.58
C MET A 1 -5.10 -14.84 -11.88
N TYR A 2 -5.04 -14.34 -13.13
CA TYR A 2 -5.54 -13.01 -13.52
C TYR A 2 -6.96 -12.66 -13.02
N LYS A 3 -7.96 -13.49 -13.31
CA LYS A 3 -9.36 -13.26 -12.88
C LYS A 3 -9.56 -13.25 -11.36
N LYS A 4 -8.66 -13.88 -10.58
CA LYS A 4 -8.70 -13.83 -9.11
C LYS A 4 -8.16 -12.49 -8.60
N VAL A 5 -7.08 -11.99 -9.20
CA VAL A 5 -6.52 -10.66 -8.88
C VAL A 5 -7.51 -9.57 -9.25
N GLU A 6 -8.20 -9.71 -10.39
CA GLU A 6 -9.26 -8.79 -10.82
C GLU A 6 -10.44 -8.72 -9.84
N ALA A 7 -10.76 -9.83 -9.18
CA ALA A 7 -11.81 -9.88 -8.16
C ALA A 7 -11.35 -9.38 -6.77
N SER A 8 -10.04 -9.15 -6.57
CA SER A 8 -9.46 -8.66 -5.31
C SER A 8 -9.09 -7.18 -5.35
N PHE A 9 -9.63 -6.45 -6.33
CA PHE A 9 -9.47 -5.01 -6.39
C PHE A 9 -10.31 -4.32 -5.32
N TRP A 10 -9.67 -3.43 -4.56
CA TRP A 10 -10.29 -2.51 -3.62
C TRP A 10 -9.71 -1.11 -3.84
N THR A 11 -10.42 -0.10 -3.35
CA THR A 11 -10.02 1.32 -3.37
C THR A 11 -9.85 1.85 -1.95
N ALA A 12 -9.00 2.84 -1.72
CA ALA A 12 -8.77 3.36 -0.38
C ALA A 12 -10.06 3.95 0.24
N GLU A 13 -10.94 4.50 -0.59
CA GLU A 13 -12.23 5.05 -0.21
C GLU A 13 -13.26 3.99 0.24
N GLU A 14 -13.03 2.70 -0.06
CA GLU A 14 -13.86 1.60 0.43
C GLU A 14 -13.59 1.27 1.91
N VAL A 15 -12.54 1.84 2.52
CA VAL A 15 -12.20 1.64 3.93
C VAL A 15 -12.76 2.79 4.78
N ASP A 16 -13.77 2.53 5.60
CA ASP A 16 -14.30 3.51 6.57
C ASP A 16 -13.40 3.59 7.81
N LEU A 17 -12.76 4.74 8.01
CA LEU A 17 -11.85 5.02 9.13
C LEU A 17 -12.50 5.87 10.24
N PHE A 18 -13.78 6.23 10.12
CA PHE A 18 -14.40 7.20 11.04
C PHE A 18 -14.39 6.73 12.49
N GLN A 19 -14.65 5.44 12.74
CA GLN A 19 -14.62 4.87 14.09
C GLN A 19 -13.19 4.70 14.61
N ASP A 20 -12.25 4.31 13.75
CA ASP A 20 -10.84 4.13 14.10
C ASP A 20 -10.20 5.45 14.55
N LEU A 21 -10.46 6.54 13.83
CA LEU A 21 -9.97 7.88 14.20
C LEU A 21 -10.48 8.31 15.58
N ARG A 22 -11.76 8.07 15.88
CA ARG A 22 -12.33 8.37 17.19
C ARG A 22 -11.73 7.51 18.30
N HIS A 23 -11.47 6.23 18.03
CA HIS A 23 -10.85 5.33 18.98
C HIS A 23 -9.39 5.71 19.27
N GLN A 24 -8.66 6.13 18.25
CA GLN A 24 -7.29 6.63 18.35
C GLN A 24 -7.19 7.86 19.24
N ASP A 25 -8.08 8.84 19.09
CA ASP A 25 -8.04 10.07 19.86
C ASP A 25 -8.56 9.93 21.31
N GLN A 26 -9.52 9.02 21.53
CA GLN A 26 -10.27 8.99 22.80
C GLN A 26 -9.94 7.82 23.72
N SER A 27 -9.43 6.70 23.18
CA SER A 27 -9.32 5.43 23.93
C SER A 27 -7.90 4.88 24.03
N LEU A 28 -7.02 5.20 23.08
CA LEU A 28 -5.67 4.63 23.03
C LEU A 28 -4.71 5.39 23.95
N LYS A 29 -3.88 4.66 24.69
CA LYS A 29 -2.80 5.24 25.49
C LYS A 29 -1.66 5.69 24.58
N TRP A 30 -0.85 6.65 25.02
CA TRP A 30 0.26 7.18 24.24
C TRP A 30 1.20 6.09 23.69
N ASN A 31 1.55 5.08 24.49
CA ASN A 31 2.39 3.96 24.04
C ASN A 31 1.76 3.14 22.90
N GLU A 32 0.44 2.94 22.95
CA GLU A 32 -0.29 2.14 21.95
C GLU A 32 -0.42 2.93 20.65
N CYS A 33 -0.72 4.23 20.73
CA CYS A 33 -0.72 5.13 19.57
C CYS A 33 0.66 5.24 18.93
N HIS A 34 1.72 5.35 19.74
CA HIS A 34 3.10 5.35 19.25
C HIS A 34 3.45 4.04 18.54
N PHE A 35 3.05 2.89 19.09
CA PHE A 35 3.28 1.59 18.46
C PHE A 35 2.59 1.48 17.10
N VAL A 36 1.29 1.80 17.02
CA VAL A 36 0.51 1.76 15.76
C VAL A 36 1.12 2.70 14.72
N THR A 37 1.50 3.91 15.11
CA THR A 37 2.16 4.88 14.21
C THR A 37 3.50 4.36 13.71
N HIS A 38 4.29 3.70 14.56
CA HIS A 38 5.58 3.13 14.17
C HIS A 38 5.41 2.00 13.14
N VAL A 39 4.40 1.15 13.32
CA VAL A 39 4.07 0.07 12.38
C VAL A 39 3.61 0.64 11.04
N LEU A 40 2.75 1.65 11.03
CA LEU A 40 2.31 2.33 9.79
C LEU A 40 3.48 3.01 9.06
N THR A 41 4.38 3.64 9.80
CA THR A 41 5.59 4.27 9.25
C THR A 41 6.53 3.23 8.63
N PHE A 42 6.65 2.05 9.24
CA PHE A 42 7.42 0.95 8.67
C PHE A 42 6.84 0.50 7.33
N PHE A 43 5.54 0.20 7.26
CA PHE A 43 4.91 -0.27 6.01
C PHE A 43 5.00 0.78 4.89
N THR A 44 4.66 2.04 5.18
CA THR A 44 4.79 3.12 4.19
C THR A 44 6.23 3.29 3.67
N ALA A 45 7.25 3.09 4.52
CA ALA A 45 8.65 3.12 4.09
C ALA A 45 9.06 1.86 3.31
N THR A 46 8.67 0.67 3.76
CA THR A 46 9.06 -0.59 3.13
C THR A 46 8.37 -0.82 1.80
N ASP A 47 7.09 -0.48 1.68
CA ASP A 47 6.31 -0.67 0.46
C ASP A 47 6.94 0.09 -0.69
N ARG A 48 7.39 1.32 -0.45
CA ARG A 48 8.12 2.12 -1.44
C ARG A 48 9.42 1.44 -1.90
N ILE A 49 10.20 0.87 -0.98
CA ILE A 49 11.47 0.21 -1.31
C ILE A 49 11.23 -1.08 -2.08
N ILE A 50 10.24 -1.88 -1.66
CA ILE A 50 9.90 -3.15 -2.30
C ILE A 50 9.37 -2.91 -3.71
N ILE A 51 8.48 -1.92 -3.89
CA ILE A 51 7.92 -1.57 -5.20
C ILE A 51 9.05 -1.12 -6.16
N GLN A 52 9.98 -0.28 -5.71
CA GLN A 52 11.11 0.15 -6.53
C GLN A 52 12.00 -1.02 -6.96
N ASN A 53 12.30 -1.94 -6.05
CA ASN A 53 13.10 -3.13 -6.37
C ASN A 53 12.37 -4.03 -7.38
N LEU A 54 11.07 -4.26 -7.17
CA LEU A 54 10.25 -5.08 -8.05
C LEU A 54 10.13 -4.47 -9.44
N ALA A 55 9.89 -3.16 -9.54
CA ALA A 55 9.82 -2.44 -10.81
C ALA A 55 11.13 -2.55 -11.60
N GLY A 56 12.29 -2.45 -10.92
CA GLY A 56 13.61 -2.62 -11.54
C GLY A 56 13.83 -4.03 -12.10
N GLN A 57 13.42 -5.06 -11.36
CA GLN A 57 13.53 -6.45 -11.84
C GLN A 57 12.60 -6.71 -13.03
N ILE A 58 11.34 -6.28 -12.96
CA ILE A 58 10.35 -6.46 -14.04
C ILE A 58 10.76 -5.70 -15.31
N SER A 59 11.31 -4.48 -15.16
CA SER A 59 11.84 -3.69 -16.29
C SER A 59 12.97 -4.40 -17.01
N THR A 60 13.78 -5.17 -16.28
CA THR A 60 14.90 -5.93 -16.84
C THR A 60 14.42 -7.19 -17.57
N GLU A 61 13.37 -7.85 -17.08
CA GLU A 61 12.87 -9.12 -17.65
C GLU A 61 11.86 -8.95 -18.80
N VAL A 62 10.98 -7.94 -18.75
CA VAL A 62 9.80 -7.82 -19.65
C VAL A 62 9.92 -6.63 -20.61
N GLY A 63 10.93 -5.77 -20.43
CA GLY A 63 11.12 -4.56 -21.22
C GLY A 63 10.34 -3.33 -20.70
N SER A 64 10.68 -2.15 -21.22
CA SER A 64 10.31 -0.87 -20.60
C SER A 64 8.84 -0.46 -20.74
N VAL A 65 8.11 -0.99 -21.72
CA VAL A 65 6.69 -0.63 -21.97
C VAL A 65 5.77 -1.41 -21.04
N ASP A 66 5.94 -2.73 -20.96
CA ASP A 66 5.09 -3.59 -20.13
C ASP A 66 5.41 -3.42 -18.64
N SER A 67 6.68 -3.16 -18.30
CA SER A 67 7.04 -2.84 -16.91
C SER A 67 6.40 -1.54 -16.41
N LYS A 68 6.23 -0.52 -17.27
CA LYS A 68 5.55 0.74 -16.88
C LYS A 68 4.06 0.55 -16.65
N LEU A 69 3.42 -0.36 -17.39
CA LEU A 69 2.02 -0.70 -17.20
C LEU A 69 1.80 -1.47 -15.88
N ILE A 70 2.72 -2.39 -15.56
CA ILE A 70 2.69 -3.14 -14.29
C ILE A 70 3.00 -2.22 -13.12
N ASP A 71 4.04 -1.40 -13.21
CA ASP A 71 4.42 -0.43 -12.18
C ASP A 71 3.32 0.63 -11.98
N GLY A 72 2.72 1.17 -13.05
CA GLY A 72 1.57 2.07 -12.96
C GLY A 72 0.34 1.44 -12.31
N THR A 73 0.08 0.14 -12.55
CA THR A 73 -1.02 -0.59 -11.90
C THR A 73 -0.76 -0.79 -10.40
N VAL A 74 0.51 -0.97 -10.00
CA VAL A 74 0.93 -1.06 -8.60
C VAL A 74 0.93 0.34 -7.93
N MET A 75 1.39 1.37 -8.63
CA MET A 75 1.55 2.74 -8.12
C MET A 75 0.24 3.52 -8.02
N ILE A 76 -0.68 3.41 -8.99
CA ILE A 76 -2.01 4.03 -8.93
C ILE A 76 -2.85 3.44 -7.79
N ARG A 77 -2.47 2.28 -7.25
CA ARG A 77 -3.16 1.61 -6.13
C ARG A 77 -2.44 1.71 -4.78
N GLY A 78 -1.23 2.25 -4.74
CA GLY A 78 -0.45 2.44 -3.49
C GLY A 78 -0.51 3.85 -2.90
N VAL A 79 -0.89 4.85 -3.70
CA VAL A 79 -1.11 6.24 -3.25
C VAL A 79 -2.20 6.87 -4.10
N ALA A 80 -3.45 6.71 -3.68
CA ALA A 80 -4.57 7.61 -3.92
C ALA A 80 -5.56 7.37 -2.78
#